data_AF-A0A914D452-F1
#
_entry.id   AF-A0A914D452-F1
#
_cell.length_a   1.000
_cell.length_b   1.000
_cell.length_c   1.000
_cell.angle_alpha   90.00
_cell.angle_beta   90.00
_cell.angle_gamma   90.00
#
_symmetry.space_group_name_H-M   'P 1'
#
loop_
_entity.id
_entity.type
_entity.pdbx_description
1 polymer ?
#
loop_
_entity_poly.entity_id
_entity_poly.type
_entity_poly.pdbx_seq_one_letter_code
_entity_poly.pdbx_strand_id
1 'polypeptide(L)'
;MGRIVQRSAHPQSVMVWDGITSDGKTPMVFVDPGVKVNQKYYRERILRDIVQPWAKRHFAGRNWIFQQDSAPAHKAKKTLQLCRDNFPDFISTEEWLANSPDENPMDFTIWGILKANVCATPHKNLESLKAALVKA
;
A
#
# COMPACT_ATOMS: atom_id res chain seq x y z
N MET A 1 28.60 -13.94 11.95
CA MET A 1 28.81 -14.20 10.50
C MET A 1 27.78 -13.39 9.71
N GLY A 2 28.21 -12.39 8.95
CA GLY A 2 27.32 -11.63 8.07
C GLY A 2 27.03 -12.43 6.80
N ARG A 3 25.75 -12.69 6.50
CA ARG A 3 25.34 -13.42 5.30
C ARG A 3 25.39 -12.46 4.11
N ILE A 4 26.33 -12.68 3.19
CA ILE A 4 26.39 -11.92 1.92
C ILE A 4 25.26 -12.43 1.03
N VAL A 5 24.24 -11.59 0.81
CA VAL A 5 23.17 -11.87 -0.15
C VAL A 5 23.63 -11.35 -1.52
N GLN A 6 23.98 -12.25 -2.43
CA GLN A 6 24.26 -11.88 -3.83
C GLN A 6 22.99 -11.29 -4.46
N ARG A 7 23.10 -10.07 -5.00
CA ARG A 7 22.02 -9.39 -5.73
C ARG A 7 22.25 -9.58 -7.24
N SER A 8 21.20 -9.97 -7.96
CA SER A 8 21.20 -10.02 -9.43
C SER A 8 21.46 -8.64 -10.03
N ALA A 9 22.13 -8.56 -11.19
CA ALA A 9 22.30 -7.32 -11.96
C ALA A 9 20.96 -6.74 -12.46
N HIS A 10 19.96 -7.62 -12.65
CA HIS A 10 18.57 -7.25 -12.97
C HIS A 10 17.64 -7.96 -11.97
N PRO A 11 17.45 -7.42 -10.77
CA PRO A 11 16.58 -8.02 -9.78
C PRO A 11 15.14 -7.91 -10.26
N GLN A 12 14.41 -9.02 -10.25
CA GLN A 12 12.96 -8.98 -10.42
C GLN A 12 12.36 -8.25 -9.22
N SER A 13 11.39 -7.38 -9.48
CA SER A 13 10.67 -6.64 -8.45
C SER A 13 9.16 -6.86 -8.60
N VAL A 14 8.45 -6.67 -7.50
CA VAL A 14 6.99 -6.68 -7.46
C VAL A 14 6.53 -5.36 -6.86
N MET A 15 5.53 -4.74 -7.49
CA MET A 15 4.86 -3.58 -6.94
C MET A 15 3.66 -4.06 -6.12
N VAL A 16 3.51 -3.48 -4.92
CA VAL A 16 2.51 -3.89 -3.95
C VAL A 16 1.77 -2.65 -3.45
N TRP A 17 0.47 -2.79 -3.23
CA TRP A 17 -0.32 -1.85 -2.43
C TRP A 17 -0.85 -2.58 -1.20
N ASP A 18 -0.80 -1.93 -0.05
CA ASP A 18 -1.37 -2.41 1.20
C ASP A 18 -1.77 -1.21 2.07
N GLY A 19 -2.58 -1.45 3.09
CA GLY A 19 -3.07 -0.49 4.05
C GLY A 19 -3.23 -1.14 5.41
N ILE A 20 -2.95 -0.37 6.46
CA ILE A 20 -3.01 -0.86 7.85
C ILE A 20 -3.90 0.03 8.71
N THR A 21 -4.34 -0.55 9.82
CA THR A 21 -4.93 0.14 10.97
C THR A 21 -4.22 -0.35 12.23
N SER A 22 -4.55 0.23 13.39
CA SER A 22 -4.00 -0.26 14.66
C SER A 22 -4.39 -1.70 14.98
N ASP A 23 -5.48 -2.21 14.40
CA ASP A 23 -6.10 -3.50 14.69
C ASP A 23 -6.24 -4.41 13.45
N GLY A 24 -5.66 -4.07 12.31
CA GLY A 24 -5.83 -4.85 11.08
C GLY A 24 -4.98 -4.40 9.89
N LYS A 25 -5.03 -5.21 8.83
CA LYS A 25 -4.46 -4.87 7.52
C LYS A 25 -5.41 -5.25 6.40
N THR A 26 -5.37 -4.48 5.31
CA THR A 26 -6.09 -4.80 4.08
C THR A 26 -5.52 -6.04 3.42
N PRO A 27 -6.25 -6.67 2.48
CA PRO A 27 -5.64 -7.63 1.58
C PRO A 27 -4.53 -6.97 0.76
N MET A 28 -3.33 -7.54 0.81
CA MET A 28 -2.20 -7.09 0.01
C MET A 28 -2.49 -7.26 -1.49
N VAL A 29 -2.32 -6.19 -2.26
CA VAL A 29 -2.57 -6.15 -3.71
C VAL A 29 -1.25 -6.21 -4.45
N PHE A 30 -1.06 -7.24 -5.27
CA PHE A 30 0.07 -7.33 -6.19
C PHE A 30 -0.30 -6.68 -7.53
N VAL A 31 0.49 -5.70 -7.96
CA VAL A 31 0.32 -5.03 -9.25
C VAL A 31 1.11 -5.81 -10.31
N ASP A 32 0.42 -6.19 -11.38
CA ASP A 32 1.02 -6.97 -12.46
C ASP A 32 2.20 -6.23 -13.12
N PRO A 33 3.25 -6.94 -13.56
CA PRO A 33 4.40 -6.32 -14.23
C PRO A 33 3.98 -5.45 -15.42
N GLY A 34 4.50 -4.22 -15.47
CA GLY A 34 4.21 -3.25 -16.53
C GLY A 34 2.93 -2.43 -16.35
N VAL A 35 2.09 -2.77 -15.37
CA VAL A 35 0.89 -1.96 -15.06
C VAL A 35 1.31 -0.68 -14.35
N LYS A 36 0.78 0.46 -14.82
CA LYS A 36 0.94 1.76 -14.16
C LYS A 36 -0.24 2.01 -13.22
N VAL A 37 0.06 2.24 -11.94
CA VAL A 37 -0.93 2.70 -10.95
C VAL A 37 -1.25 4.18 -11.20
N ASN A 38 -2.13 4.43 -12.16
CA ASN A 38 -2.66 5.76 -12.46
C ASN A 38 -3.93 6.05 -11.65
N GLN A 39 -4.51 7.24 -11.81
CA GLN A 39 -5.72 7.62 -11.05
C GLN A 39 -6.92 6.67 -11.28
N LYS A 40 -7.05 6.04 -12.46
CA LYS A 40 -8.16 5.12 -12.75
C LYS A 40 -7.93 3.80 -12.03
N TYR A 41 -6.74 3.22 -12.18
CA TYR A 41 -6.36 2.00 -11.48
C TYR A 41 -6.54 2.16 -9.98
N TYR A 42 -6.04 3.26 -9.41
CA TYR A 42 -6.16 3.52 -7.97
C TYR A 42 -7.63 3.57 -7.51
N ARG A 43 -8.49 4.33 -8.20
CA ARG A 43 -9.90 4.41 -7.80
C ARG A 43 -10.64 3.08 -7.93
N GLU A 44 -10.45 2.38 -9.04
CA GLU A 44 -11.24 1.17 -9.34
C GLU A 44 -10.67 -0.03 -8.57
N ARG A 45 -9.38 -0.30 -8.73
CA ARG A 45 -8.74 -1.53 -8.23
C ARG A 45 -8.30 -1.46 -6.79
N ILE A 46 -8.05 -0.26 -6.26
CA ILE A 46 -7.61 -0.09 -4.88
C ILE A 46 -8.76 0.40 -4.02
N LEU A 47 -9.30 1.59 -4.30
CA LEU A 47 -10.31 2.17 -3.42
C LEU A 47 -11.65 1.41 -3.44
N ARG A 48 -12.20 1.14 -4.64
CA ARG A 48 -13.51 0.47 -4.76
C ARG A 48 -13.42 -1.03 -4.47
N ASP A 49 -12.46 -1.72 -5.09
CA ASP A 49 -12.40 -3.18 -5.00
C ASP A 49 -11.85 -3.67 -3.65
N ILE A 50 -11.00 -2.88 -2.97
CA ILE A 50 -10.27 -3.32 -1.77
C ILE A 50 -10.66 -2.50 -0.55
N VAL A 51 -10.37 -1.20 -0.54
CA VAL A 51 -10.51 -0.35 0.66
C VAL A 51 -11.97 -0.30 1.13
N GLN A 52 -12.90 0.07 0.25
CA GLN A 52 -14.32 0.21 0.60
C GLN A 52 -14.93 -1.06 1.22
N PRO A 53 -14.88 -2.24 0.56
CA PRO A 53 -15.48 -3.46 1.11
C PRO A 53 -14.72 -4.01 2.32
N TRP A 54 -13.41 -3.80 2.42
CA TRP A 54 -12.65 -4.18 3.61
C TRP A 54 -13.02 -3.28 4.79
N ALA A 55 -12.98 -1.96 4.63
CA ALA A 55 -13.28 -0.99 5.68
C ALA A 55 -14.70 -1.15 6.21
N LYS A 56 -15.68 -1.38 5.32
CA LYS A 56 -17.07 -1.64 5.73
C LYS A 56 -17.18 -2.84 6.67
N ARG A 57 -16.43 -3.92 6.41
CA ARG A 57 -16.42 -5.13 7.24
C ARG A 57 -15.60 -4.94 8.52
N HIS A 58 -14.42 -4.36 8.40
CA HIS A 58 -13.44 -4.22 9.49
C HIS A 58 -13.89 -3.22 10.56
N PHE A 59 -14.36 -2.05 10.14
CA PHE A 59 -14.80 -1.03 11.08
C PHE A 59 -16.23 -1.25 11.58
N ALA A 60 -17.07 -1.96 10.82
CA ALA A 60 -18.44 -2.32 11.21
C ALA A 60 -19.27 -1.13 11.74
N GLY A 61 -19.10 0.05 11.12
CA GLY A 61 -19.79 1.29 11.51
C GLY A 61 -19.01 2.19 12.48
N ARG A 62 -17.84 1.78 12.98
CA ARG A 62 -16.92 2.68 13.71
C ARG A 62 -16.42 3.78 12.77
N ASN A 63 -16.19 4.98 13.31
CA ASN A 63 -15.54 6.07 12.59
C ASN A 63 -14.05 5.77 12.38
N TRP A 64 -13.51 6.21 11.25
CA TRP A 64 -12.12 6.06 10.86
C TRP A 64 -11.74 7.18 9.87
N ILE A 65 -10.44 7.41 9.68
CA ILE A 65 -9.93 8.42 8.76
C ILE A 65 -9.05 7.70 7.74
N PHE A 66 -9.29 7.92 6.45
CA PHE A 66 -8.40 7.40 5.40
C PHE A 66 -7.18 8.31 5.21
N GLN A 67 -5.99 7.72 5.27
CA GLN A 67 -4.71 8.40 5.06
C GLN A 67 -4.02 7.84 3.80
N GLN A 68 -3.49 8.72 2.94
CA GLN A 68 -2.76 8.36 1.73
C GLN A 68 -1.64 9.39 1.46
N ASP A 69 -0.60 8.99 0.73
CA ASP A 69 0.49 9.90 0.36
C ASP A 69 0.08 10.92 -0.72
N SER A 70 1.01 11.81 -1.07
CA SER A 70 0.84 12.87 -2.07
C SER A 70 1.07 12.44 -3.53
N ALA A 71 1.04 11.14 -3.86
CA ALA A 71 1.23 10.66 -5.23
C ALA A 71 0.17 11.25 -6.20
N PRO A 72 0.51 11.53 -7.47
CA PRO A 72 -0.42 12.17 -8.42
C PRO A 72 -1.78 11.48 -8.58
N ALA A 73 -1.82 10.14 -8.47
CA ALA A 73 -3.06 9.36 -8.55
C ALA A 73 -4.01 9.63 -7.38
N HIS A 74 -3.45 9.88 -6.19
CA HIS A 74 -4.17 10.12 -4.93
C HIS A 74 -4.75 11.53 -4.90
N LYS A 75 -4.02 12.50 -5.46
CA LYS A 75 -4.41 13.92 -5.55
C LYS A 75 -5.39 14.24 -6.67
N ALA A 76 -5.69 13.29 -7.55
CA ALA A 76 -6.59 13.54 -8.67
C ALA A 76 -8.00 13.90 -8.17
N LYS A 77 -8.63 14.93 -8.75
CA LYS A 77 -9.97 15.41 -8.34
C LYS A 77 -11.02 14.30 -8.18
N LYS A 78 -11.06 13.36 -9.13
CA LYS A 78 -11.99 12.21 -9.07
C LYS A 78 -11.66 11.22 -7.95
N THR A 79 -10.41 11.13 -7.53
CA THR A 79 -9.98 10.29 -6.42
C THR A 79 -10.42 10.91 -5.10
N LEU A 80 -10.13 12.20 -4.90
CA LEU A 80 -10.56 12.93 -3.71
C LEU A 80 -12.09 12.96 -3.58
N GLN A 81 -12.83 13.13 -4.69
CA GLN A 81 -14.29 13.04 -4.67
C GLN A 81 -14.79 11.66 -4.23
N LEU A 82 -14.15 10.59 -4.72
CA LEU A 82 -14.50 9.24 -4.31
C LEU A 82 -14.27 9.03 -2.80
N CYS A 83 -13.17 9.54 -2.25
CA CYS A 83 -12.93 9.49 -0.80
C CYS A 83 -14.03 10.22 -0.03
N ARG A 84 -14.37 11.45 -0.43
CA ARG A 84 -15.46 12.25 0.18
C ARG A 84 -16.81 11.53 0.15
N ASP A 85 -17.13 10.87 -0.95
CA ASP A 85 -18.44 10.26 -1.15
C ASP A 85 -18.59 8.91 -0.43
N ASN A 86 -17.48 8.22 -0.10
CA ASN A 86 -17.52 6.81 0.32
C ASN A 86 -16.87 6.53 1.67
N PHE A 87 -16.07 7.46 2.21
CA PHE A 87 -15.40 7.30 3.50
C PHE A 87 -15.98 8.27 4.53
N PRO A 88 -16.04 7.88 5.82
CA PRO A 88 -16.54 8.77 6.87
C PRO A 88 -15.67 10.02 7.03
N ASP A 89 -14.36 9.87 6.82
CA ASP A 89 -13.41 10.98 6.75
C ASP A 89 -12.13 10.56 6.02
N PHE A 90 -11.35 11.53 5.54
CA PHE A 90 -10.03 11.30 4.92
C PHE A 90 -9.16 12.54 5.02
N ILE A 91 -7.84 12.34 5.13
CA ILE A 91 -6.89 13.45 5.09
C ILE A 91 -6.76 13.91 3.64
N SER A 92 -7.21 15.14 3.40
CA SER A 92 -7.14 15.78 2.09
C SER A 92 -5.71 16.18 1.72
N THR A 93 -5.53 16.54 0.46
CA THR A 93 -4.24 17.03 -0.04
C THR A 93 -3.80 18.34 0.61
N GLU A 94 -4.76 19.11 1.11
CA GLU A 94 -4.52 20.39 1.76
C GLU A 94 -4.11 20.22 3.23
N GLU A 95 -4.59 19.15 3.88
CA GLU A 95 -4.28 18.81 5.27
C GLU A 95 -2.97 18.03 5.39
N TRP A 96 -2.54 17.36 4.31
CA TRP A 96 -1.26 16.66 4.26
C TRP A 96 -0.09 17.64 4.18
N LEU A 97 0.83 17.61 5.15
CA LEU A 97 2.04 18.42 5.07
C LEU A 97 2.91 17.98 3.87
N ALA A 98 3.25 18.93 3.01
CA ALA A 98 4.05 18.65 1.83
C ALA A 98 5.44 18.13 2.24
N ASN A 99 5.85 17.00 1.65
CA ASN A 99 7.17 16.36 1.86
C ASN A 99 7.41 15.77 3.26
N SER A 100 6.36 15.25 3.93
CA SER A 100 6.49 14.49 5.18
C SER A 100 6.33 12.97 4.98
N PRO A 101 7.31 12.24 4.41
CA PRO A 101 7.25 10.78 4.30
C PRO A 101 7.27 10.08 5.68
N ASP A 102 7.71 10.77 6.72
CA ASP A 102 7.69 10.36 8.12
C ASP A 102 6.29 10.28 8.73
N GLU A 103 5.30 10.95 8.14
CA GLU A 103 3.92 10.96 8.64
C GLU A 103 3.08 9.77 8.17
N ASN A 104 3.55 9.02 7.16
CA ASN A 104 2.90 7.79 6.71
C ASN A 104 3.54 6.55 7.37
N PRO A 105 2.84 5.84 8.29
CA PRO A 105 3.38 4.65 8.94
C PRO A 105 3.84 3.56 7.96
N MET A 106 3.20 3.48 6.79
CA MET A 106 3.59 2.54 5.74
C MET A 106 5.01 2.81 5.25
N ASP A 107 5.31 4.07 4.92
CA ASP A 107 6.62 4.49 4.38
C ASP A 107 7.68 4.58 5.46
N PHE A 108 7.34 5.13 6.62
CA PHE A 108 8.29 5.33 7.71
C PHE A 108 8.74 4.02 8.36
N THR A 109 7.88 3.00 8.43
CA THR A 109 8.17 1.79 9.22
C THR A 109 7.84 0.49 8.49
N ILE A 110 6.61 0.31 8.01
CA ILE A 110 6.13 -1.01 7.59
C ILE A 110 6.90 -1.54 6.38
N TRP A 111 7.10 -0.72 5.34
CA TRP A 111 7.84 -1.15 4.15
C TRP A 111 9.30 -1.49 4.45
N GLY A 112 9.93 -0.78 5.38
CA GLY A 112 11.28 -1.07 5.85
C GLY A 112 11.38 -2.44 6.53
N ILE A 113 10.48 -2.71 7.48
CA ILE A 113 10.42 -3.98 8.20
C ILE A 113 10.10 -5.13 7.24
N LEU A 114 9.08 -4.96 6.39
CA LEU A 114 8.66 -5.99 5.43
C LEU A 114 9.80 -6.36 4.48
N LYS A 115 10.50 -5.35 3.94
CA LYS A 115 11.66 -5.56 3.08
C LYS A 115 12.80 -6.25 3.81
N ALA A 116 13.10 -5.85 5.05
CA ALA A 116 14.16 -6.48 5.84
C ALA A 116 13.85 -7.96 6.11
N ASN A 117 12.61 -8.28 6.50
CA ASN A 117 12.18 -9.64 6.81
C ASN A 117 12.13 -10.53 5.56
N VAL A 118 11.47 -10.06 4.50
CA VAL A 118 11.27 -10.85 3.28
C VAL A 118 12.57 -11.02 2.50
N CYS A 119 13.42 -9.99 2.43
CA CYS A 119 14.68 -10.08 1.71
C CYS A 119 15.84 -10.66 2.53
N ALA A 120 15.61 -11.09 3.78
CA ALA A 120 16.60 -11.81 4.59
C ALA A 120 16.98 -13.18 3.96
N THR A 121 16.10 -13.72 3.12
CA THR A 121 16.33 -14.96 2.37
C THR A 121 16.18 -14.73 0.86
N PRO A 122 17.01 -15.35 0.00
CA PRO A 122 16.82 -15.31 -1.44
C PRO A 122 15.53 -16.01 -1.88
N HIS A 123 14.88 -15.47 -2.91
CA HIS A 123 13.68 -16.04 -3.53
C HIS A 123 14.02 -16.62 -4.90
N LYS A 124 13.49 -17.79 -5.22
CA LYS A 124 13.78 -18.49 -6.49
C LYS A 124 13.05 -17.88 -7.68
N ASN A 125 11.90 -17.25 -7.43
CA ASN A 125 11.05 -16.63 -8.43
C ASN A 125 10.09 -15.63 -7.76
N LEU A 126 9.35 -14.87 -8.59
CA LEU A 126 8.36 -13.90 -8.11
C LEU A 126 7.26 -14.52 -7.25
N GLU A 127 6.83 -15.76 -7.53
CA GLU A 127 5.78 -16.41 -6.73
C GLU A 127 6.26 -16.73 -5.32
N SER A 128 7.50 -17.19 -5.15
CA SER A 128 8.10 -17.38 -3.82
C SER A 128 8.23 -16.05 -3.06
N LEU A 129 8.52 -14.96 -3.75
CA LEU A 129 8.58 -13.62 -3.17
C LEU A 129 7.18 -13.15 -2.72
N LYS A 130 6.15 -13.29 -3.56
CA LYS A 130 4.76 -12.94 -3.22
C LYS A 130 4.25 -13.75 -2.03
N ALA A 131 4.51 -15.06 -2.01
CA ALA A 131 4.12 -15.92 -0.89
C ALA A 131 4.80 -15.50 0.42
N ALA A 132 6.08 -15.10 0.36
CA ALA A 132 6.79 -14.58 1.54
C ALA A 132 6.22 -13.23 2.01
N LEU A 133 5.83 -12.34 1.10
CA LEU A 133 5.19 -11.05 1.41
C LEU A 133 3.83 -11.24 2.10
N VAL A 134 3.01 -12.20 1.66
CA VAL A 134 1.72 -12.50 2.29
C VAL A 134 1.87 -13.10 3.69
N LYS A 135 2.92 -13.88 3.91
CA LYS A 135 3.19 -14.57 5.20
C LYS A 135 3.74 -13.63 6.28
N ALA A 136 4.45 -12.57 5.89
CA ALA A 136 5.06 -11.61 6.79
C ALA A 136 4.00 -10.73 7.51
#